data_AF-A0A1B6ITA7-F1
#
_entry.id   AF-A0A1B6ITA7-F1
#
_cell.length_a   1.000
_cell.length_b   1.000
_cell.length_c   1.000
_cell.angle_alpha   90.00
_cell.angle_beta   90.00
_cell.angle_gamma   90.00
#
_symmetry.space_group_name_H-M   'P 1'
#
loop_
_entity.id
_entity.type
_entity.pdbx_description
1 polymer ?
#
loop_
_entity_poly.entity_id
_entity_poly.type
_entity_poly.pdbx_seq_one_letter_code
_entity_poly.pdbx_strand_id
1 'polypeptide(L)'
;VRHGVMTVGRTGGGKTSVLNILKGALTKLHSLNIDGPYYRPVNVYTMNPKSVTMGELYGEVNLLTMEWKDGLLGIFVRLAVQCTEEEHQWVVCDGPVDAVWIENMNTVLDDNK
;
A
#
# COMPACT_ATOMS: atom_id res chain seq x y z
N VAL A 1 -5.63 -15.65 4.98
CA VAL A 1 -4.69 -14.68 5.63
C VAL A 1 -5.02 -13.35 4.99
N ARG A 2 -5.40 -12.34 5.77
CA ARG A 2 -5.86 -11.06 5.20
C ARG A 2 -4.71 -10.30 4.56
N HIS A 3 -4.92 -9.85 3.32
CA HIS A 3 -3.93 -9.11 2.53
C HIS A 3 -3.93 -7.61 2.85
N GLY A 4 -4.97 -7.10 3.53
CA GLY A 4 -5.08 -5.71 3.96
C GLY A 4 -5.21 -5.56 5.48
N VAL A 5 -4.61 -4.50 6.01
CA VAL A 5 -4.69 -4.10 7.42
C VAL A 5 -5.08 -2.64 7.48
N MET A 6 -6.07 -2.31 8.32
CA MET A 6 -6.46 -0.93 8.60
C MET A 6 -6.02 -0.55 10.01
N THR A 7 -5.23 0.52 10.14
CA THR A 7 -4.83 1.07 11.43
C THR A 7 -5.77 2.22 11.81
N VAL A 8 -6.63 2.00 12.81
CA VAL A 8 -7.64 2.98 13.25
C VAL A 8 -7.20 3.65 14.54
N GLY A 9 -7.37 4.97 14.64
CA GLY A 9 -7.06 5.72 15.85
C GLY A 9 -7.13 7.22 15.64
N ARG A 10 -7.15 7.98 16.74
CA ARG A 10 -7.19 9.46 16.72
C ARG A 10 -5.96 10.07 16.04
N THR A 11 -6.08 11.33 15.61
CA THR A 11 -4.94 12.12 15.14
C THR A 11 -3.88 12.21 16.24
N GLY A 12 -2.60 12.11 15.87
CA GLY A 12 -1.49 12.07 16.84
C GLY A 12 -1.36 10.76 17.63
N GLY A 13 -2.22 9.75 17.41
CA GLY A 13 -2.18 8.46 18.11
C GLY A 13 -1.04 7.51 17.69
N GLY A 14 0.02 8.01 17.04
CA GLY A 14 1.21 7.23 16.72
C GLY A 14 1.08 6.19 15.60
N LYS A 15 0.02 6.22 14.78
CA LYS A 15 -0.22 5.25 13.70
C LYS A 15 0.97 5.14 12.73
N THR A 16 1.45 6.27 12.23
CA THR A 16 2.63 6.35 11.36
C THR A 16 3.89 5.85 12.09
N SER A 17 4.03 6.18 13.37
CA SER A 17 5.16 5.73 14.18
C SER A 17 5.18 4.20 14.34
N VAL A 18 4.03 3.57 14.58
CA VAL A 18 3.92 2.10 14.70
C VAL A 18 4.34 1.42 13.39
N LEU A 19 3.87 1.93 12.24
CA LEU A 19 4.26 1.42 10.93
C LEU A 19 5.77 1.53 10.69
N ASN A 20 6.35 2.70 10.99
CA ASN A 20 7.79 2.94 10.82
C ASN A 20 8.66 2.10 11.76
N ILE A 21 8.22 1.93 13.01
CA ILE A 21 8.90 1.06 13.99
C ILE A 21 8.87 -0.39 13.52
N LEU A 22 7.73 -0.89 13.03
CA LEU A 22 7.64 -2.24 12.51
C LEU A 22 8.56 -2.47 11.31
N LYS A 23 8.55 -1.56 10.33
CA LYS A 23 9.50 -1.57 9.20
C LYS A 23 10.95 -1.60 9.68
N GLY A 24 11.29 -0.73 10.61
CA GLY A 24 12.65 -0.64 11.17
C GLY A 24 13.05 -1.91 11.90
N ALA A 25 12.15 -2.49 12.70
CA ALA A 25 12.40 -3.73 13.42
C ALA A 25 12.65 -4.91 12.47
N LEU A 26 11.79 -5.11 11.46
CA LEU A 26 11.95 -6.19 10.47
C LEU A 26 13.27 -6.07 9.70
N THR A 27 13.57 -4.85 9.23
CA THR A 27 14.82 -4.57 8.50
C THR A 27 16.05 -4.77 9.39
N LYS A 28 15.98 -4.35 10.66
CA LYS A 28 17.08 -4.51 11.62
C LYS A 28 17.33 -5.98 11.96
N LEU A 29 16.29 -6.76 12.22
CA LEU A 29 16.43 -8.20 12.50
C LEU A 29 17.04 -8.94 11.31
N HIS A 30 16.64 -8.60 10.09
CA HIS A 30 17.27 -9.10 8.87
C HIS A 30 18.77 -8.73 8.81
N SER A 31 19.12 -7.46 9.07
CA SER A 31 20.52 -7.01 9.03
C SER A 31 21.43 -7.68 10.07
N LEU A 32 20.84 -8.18 11.16
CA LEU A 32 21.55 -8.92 12.21
C LEU A 32 21.66 -10.43 11.92
N ASN A 33 21.17 -10.90 10.77
CA ASN A 33 21.10 -12.32 10.39
C ASN A 33 20.41 -13.18 11.47
N ILE A 34 19.38 -12.62 12.12
CA ILE A 34 18.55 -13.40 13.04
C ILE A 34 17.57 -14.22 12.21
N ASP A 35 17.53 -15.52 12.44
CA ASP A 35 16.59 -16.40 11.74
C ASP A 35 15.15 -16.08 12.13
N GLY A 36 14.32 -15.82 11.12
CA GLY A 36 12.89 -15.66 11.29
C GLY A 36 12.16 -15.59 9.96
N PRO A 37 10.99 -16.23 9.83
CA PRO A 37 10.29 -16.37 8.55
C PRO A 37 9.83 -15.04 7.94
N TYR A 38 9.81 -13.96 8.72
CA TYR A 38 9.29 -12.66 8.32
C TYR A 38 10.32 -11.53 8.38
N TYR A 39 11.53 -11.80 8.85
CA TYR A 39 12.56 -10.77 9.05
C TYR A 39 13.19 -10.42 7.70
N ARG A 40 12.52 -9.54 6.98
CA ARG A 40 12.91 -9.08 5.65
C ARG A 40 12.83 -7.55 5.60
N PRO A 41 13.65 -6.89 4.75
CA PRO A 41 13.51 -5.46 4.50
C PRO A 41 12.12 -5.10 3.99
N VAL A 42 11.72 -3.84 4.20
CA VAL A 42 10.37 -3.36 3.84
C VAL A 42 10.43 -2.10 2.99
N ASN A 43 9.89 -2.19 1.78
CA ASN A 43 9.64 -1.07 0.88
C ASN A 43 8.22 -0.56 1.09
N VAL A 44 8.06 0.77 1.10
CA VAL A 44 6.78 1.42 1.43
C VAL A 44 6.45 2.43 0.34
N TYR A 45 5.28 2.27 -0.26
CA TYR A 45 4.70 3.17 -1.26
C TYR A 45 3.51 3.87 -0.64
N THR A 46 3.68 5.14 -0.26
CA THR A 46 2.64 5.91 0.45
C THR A 46 1.91 6.85 -0.50
N MET A 47 0.59 6.90 -0.41
CA MET A 47 -0.25 7.89 -1.08
C MET A 47 -1.41 8.34 -0.18
N ASN A 48 -1.92 9.54 -0.43
CA ASN A 48 -3.18 9.99 0.16
C ASN A 48 -4.30 9.88 -0.91
N PRO A 49 -5.22 8.92 -0.80
CA PRO A 49 -6.29 8.72 -1.79
C PRO A 49 -7.19 9.94 -1.99
N LYS A 50 -7.30 10.83 -0.99
CA LYS A 50 -8.14 12.03 -1.05
C LYS A 50 -7.42 13.25 -1.62
N SER A 51 -6.11 13.16 -1.85
CA SER A 51 -5.34 14.23 -2.50
C SER A 51 -5.33 14.14 -4.03
N VAL A 52 -5.95 13.10 -4.59
CA VAL A 52 -6.04 12.85 -6.03
C VAL A 52 -7.48 12.54 -6.43
N THR A 53 -7.78 12.69 -7.71
CA THR A 53 -9.09 12.30 -8.26
C THR A 53 -9.23 10.77 -8.34
N MET A 54 -10.46 10.26 -8.47
CA MET A 54 -10.67 8.81 -8.62
C MET A 54 -10.01 8.25 -9.87
N GLY A 55 -10.03 9.00 -10.99
CA GLY A 55 -9.34 8.64 -12.22
C GLY A 55 -7.82 8.60 -12.07
N GLU A 56 -7.23 9.52 -11.29
CA GLU A 56 -5.79 9.47 -11.00
C GLU A 56 -5.41 8.38 -9.99
N LEU A 57 -6.33 7.98 -9.11
CA LEU A 57 -6.10 6.91 -8.14
C LEU A 57 -6.14 5.53 -8.79
N TYR A 58 -7.19 5.25 -9.57
CA TYR A 58 -7.46 3.92 -10.16
C TYR A 58 -7.07 3.79 -11.64
N GLY A 59 -6.96 4.91 -12.33
CA GLY A 59 -6.79 4.98 -13.78
C GLY A 59 -8.10 5.35 -14.46
N GLU A 60 -7.97 5.97 -15.62
CA GLU A 60 -9.10 6.40 -16.44
C GLU A 60 -8.72 6.37 -17.92
N VAL A 61 -9.73 6.26 -18.79
CA VAL A 61 -9.52 6.43 -20.23
C VAL A 61 -9.52 7.92 -20.54
N ASN A 62 -8.45 8.38 -21.20
CA ASN A 62 -8.41 9.73 -21.73
C ASN A 62 -9.38 9.85 -22.91
N LEU A 63 -10.47 10.61 -22.74
CA LEU A 63 -11.53 10.73 -23.75
C LEU A 63 -11.09 11.39 -25.06
N LEU A 64 -9.97 12.12 -25.06
CA LEU A 64 -9.43 12.77 -26.25
C LEU A 64 -8.59 11.81 -27.09
N THR A 65 -7.72 11.03 -26.44
CA THR A 65 -6.79 10.11 -27.12
C THR A 65 -7.35 8.68 -27.22
N MET A 66 -8.40 8.36 -26.45
CA MET A 66 -8.93 7.02 -26.22
C MET A 66 -7.90 6.04 -25.62
N GLU A 67 -6.84 6.56 -25.01
CA GLU A 67 -5.79 5.75 -24.38
C GLU A 67 -6.06 5.58 -22.88
N TRP A 68 -5.68 4.43 -22.35
CA TRP A 68 -5.69 4.17 -20.91
C TRP A 68 -4.58 4.94 -20.21
N LYS A 69 -4.95 5.72 -19.20
CA LYS A 69 -4.01 6.36 -18.27
C LYS A 69 -4.03 5.60 -16.96
N ASP A 70 -2.87 5.08 -16.56
CA ASP A 70 -2.74 4.35 -15.31
C ASP A 70 -2.92 5.24 -14.07
N GLY A 71 -3.60 4.69 -13.06
CA GLY A 71 -3.71 5.31 -11.74
C GLY A 71 -2.54 4.99 -10.82
N LEU A 72 -2.36 5.83 -9.80
CA LEU A 72 -1.29 5.72 -8.80
C LEU A 72 -1.29 4.37 -8.08
N LEU A 73 -2.46 3.86 -7.70
CA LEU A 73 -2.56 2.58 -7.01
C LEU A 73 -2.06 1.43 -7.89
N GLY A 74 -2.47 1.42 -9.16
CA GLY A 74 -2.04 0.41 -10.14
C GLY A 74 -0.53 0.48 -10.39
N ILE A 75 0.03 1.68 -10.47
CA ILE A 75 1.48 1.89 -10.58
C ILE A 75 2.21 1.31 -9.37
N PHE A 76 1.78 1.62 -8.14
CA PHE A 76 2.42 1.14 -6.92
C PHE A 76 2.35 -0.38 -6.78
N VAL A 77 1.22 -1.00 -7.13
CA VAL A 77 1.08 -2.46 -7.11
C VAL A 77 2.00 -3.11 -8.13
N ARG A 78 2.12 -2.57 -9.35
CA ARG A 78 3.05 -3.12 -10.35
C ARG A 78 4.50 -3.00 -9.91
N LEU A 79 4.89 -1.86 -9.34
CA LEU A 79 6.24 -1.68 -8.79
C LEU A 79 6.52 -2.68 -7.66
N ALA A 80 5.54 -2.91 -6.78
CA ALA A 80 5.65 -3.91 -5.71
C ALA A 80 5.83 -5.33 -6.27
N VAL A 81 5.05 -5.73 -7.28
CA VAL A 81 5.11 -7.08 -7.87
C VAL A 81 6.37 -7.30 -8.72
N GLN A 82 6.99 -6.24 -9.25
CA GLN A 82 8.26 -6.32 -9.99
C GLN A 82 9.47 -6.63 -9.10
N CYS A 83 9.36 -6.49 -7.78
CA CYS A 83 10.44 -6.83 -6.86
C CYS A 83 10.64 -8.36 -6.83
N THR A 84 11.83 -8.81 -7.26
CA THR A 84 12.23 -10.23 -7.26
C THR A 84 12.94 -10.65 -5.97
N GLU A 85 13.36 -9.68 -5.17
CA GLU A 85 14.03 -9.90 -3.89
C GLU A 85 13.01 -10.34 -2.83
N GLU A 86 13.48 -11.04 -1.80
CA GLU A 86 12.65 -11.42 -0.66
C GLU A 86 12.41 -10.24 0.29
N GLU A 87 11.74 -9.19 -0.21
CA GLU A 87 11.42 -7.98 0.55
C GLU A 87 9.90 -7.78 0.67
N HIS A 88 9.45 -7.27 1.81
CA HIS A 88 8.05 -6.90 1.98
C HIS A 88 7.75 -5.62 1.21
N GLN A 89 6.68 -5.62 0.42
CA GLN A 89 6.21 -4.45 -0.31
C GLN A 89 4.89 -3.97 0.29
N TRP A 90 4.88 -2.79 0.91
CA TRP A 90 3.69 -2.21 1.52
C TRP A 90 3.17 -1.04 0.70
N VAL A 91 1.93 -1.12 0.25
CA VAL A 91 1.21 0.00 -0.34
C VAL A 91 0.32 0.62 0.73
N VAL A 92 0.58 1.88 1.08
CA VAL A 92 -0.03 2.55 2.22
C VAL A 92 -0.90 3.71 1.74
N CYS A 93 -2.20 3.60 2.01
CA CYS A 93 -3.16 4.67 1.83
C CYS A 93 -3.23 5.53 3.11
N ASP A 94 -2.41 6.58 3.19
CA ASP A 94 -2.38 7.50 4.34
C ASP A 94 -3.30 8.71 4.09
N GLY A 95 -4.54 8.59 4.53
CA GLY A 95 -5.55 9.61 4.37
C GLY A 95 -6.89 9.24 5.01
N PRO A 96 -7.89 10.13 4.94
CA PRO A 96 -9.23 9.82 5.39
C PRO A 96 -9.85 8.70 4.55
N VAL A 97 -10.47 7.73 5.23
CA VAL A 97 -11.26 6.68 4.58
C VAL A 97 -12.62 7.26 4.20
N ASP A 98 -13.02 7.04 2.95
CA ASP A 98 -14.25 7.52 2.35
C ASP A 98 -14.86 6.37 1.54
N ALA A 99 -16.19 6.23 1.60
CA ALA A 99 -16.93 5.14 0.98
C ALA A 99 -16.62 5.01 -0.52
N VAL A 100 -16.48 6.14 -1.22
CA VAL A 100 -16.35 6.18 -2.69
C VAL A 100 -15.09 5.48 -3.19
N TRP A 101 -13.97 5.61 -2.48
CA TRP A 101 -12.73 4.93 -2.90
C TRP A 101 -12.60 3.55 -2.26
N ILE A 102 -12.96 3.39 -0.99
CA ILE A 102 -12.74 2.11 -0.30
C ILE A 102 -13.62 0.99 -0.87
N GLU A 103 -14.81 1.31 -1.39
CA GLU A 103 -15.69 0.31 -2.01
C GLU A 103 -15.07 -0.33 -3.25
N ASN A 104 -14.34 0.46 -4.06
CA ASN A 104 -13.62 -0.03 -5.24
C ASN A 104 -12.40 -0.91 -4.87
N MET A 105 -12.00 -0.96 -3.58
CA MET A 105 -10.93 -1.81 -3.08
C MET A 105 -11.41 -3.15 -2.53
N ASN A 106 -12.71 -3.34 -2.32
CA ASN A 106 -13.22 -4.51 -1.62
C ASN A 106 -12.83 -5.83 -2.29
N THR A 107 -12.82 -5.89 -3.63
CA THR A 107 -12.40 -7.09 -4.37
C THR A 107 -10.91 -7.39 -4.22
N VAL A 108 -10.06 -6.38 -4.06
CA VAL A 108 -8.60 -6.53 -3.80
C VAL A 108 -8.34 -6.99 -2.36
N LEU A 109 -9.21 -6.60 -1.44
CA LEU A 109 -9.10 -6.88 -0.01
C LEU A 109 -9.79 -8.18 0.41
N ASP A 110 -10.64 -8.74 -0.45
CA ASP A 110 -11.33 -10.01 -0.24
C ASP A 110 -10.38 -11.20 -0.42
N ASP A 111 -10.71 -12.33 0.20
CA ASP A 111 -9.91 -13.56 0.16
C ASP A 111 -10.05 -14.32 -1.18
N ASN A 112 -10.89 -13.84 -2.11
CA ASN A 112 -11.06 -14.39 -3.46
C ASN A 112 -9.87 -14.02 -4.36
N LYS A 113 -8.90 -14.92 -4.46
CA LYS A 113 -7.92 -14.96 -5.56
C LYS A 113 -8.38 -15.89 -6.67
#